data_AF-A0AAD8ALY9-F1
#
_entry.id   AF-A0AAD8ALY9-F1
#
_cell.length_a   1.000
_cell.length_b   1.000
_cell.length_c   1.000
_cell.angle_alpha   90.00
_cell.angle_beta   90.00
_cell.angle_gamma   90.00
#
_symmetry.space_group_name_H-M   'P 1'
#
loop_
_entity.id
_entity.type
_entity.pdbx_description
1 polymer ?
#
loop_
_entity_poly.entity_id
_entity_poly.type
_entity_poly.pdbx_seq_one_letter_code
_entity_poly.pdbx_strand_id
1 'polypeptide(L)'
;MFALCEFGMGIFKAINLPYPTGTIISEFILLIFLSCIEALRIFLGRKGNLTERSFCVLVSIVLTIPSIFGVLYFLIWQTYVLRLEVILCAIQLTFQGLELVFALLCLVTFYKSGTY
;
A
#
# COMPACT_ATOMS: atom_id res chain seq x y z
N MET A 1 3.49 8.76 -3.76
CA MET A 1 4.32 8.58 -4.97
C MET A 1 3.78 7.46 -5.84
N PHE A 2 3.71 6.21 -5.33
CA PHE A 2 3.17 5.04 -6.05
C PHE A 2 1.82 5.31 -6.75
N ALA A 3 0.80 5.75 -6.02
CA ALA A 3 -0.53 6.01 -6.59
C ALA A 3 -0.56 7.04 -7.75
N LEU A 4 0.30 8.07 -7.69
CA LEU A 4 0.37 9.08 -8.75
C LEU A 4 0.99 8.50 -10.03
N CYS A 5 2.03 7.68 -9.87
CA CYS A 5 2.67 7.00 -11.00
C CYS A 5 1.74 5.98 -11.64
N GLU A 6 1.08 5.14 -10.83
CA GLU A 6 0.07 4.17 -11.29
C GLU A 6 -1.11 4.87 -12.00
N PHE A 7 -1.57 6.00 -11.47
CA PHE A 7 -2.61 6.79 -12.12
C PHE A 7 -2.18 7.30 -13.50
N GLY A 8 -0.95 7.83 -13.62
CA GLY A 8 -0.41 8.29 -14.90
C GLY A 8 -0.25 7.16 -15.92
N MET A 9 0.23 5.99 -15.48
CA MET A 9 0.35 4.80 -16.33
C MET A 9 -1.02 4.24 -16.72
N GLY A 10 -2.01 4.32 -15.82
CA GLY A 10 -3.41 3.98 -16.10
C GLY A 10 -4.00 4.85 -17.21
N ILE A 11 -3.76 6.17 -17.19
CA ILE A 11 -4.17 7.07 -18.28
C ILE A 11 -3.47 6.70 -19.59
N PHE A 12 -2.16 6.46 -19.54
CA PHE A 12 -1.39 6.05 -20.72
C PHE A 12 -1.96 4.77 -21.34
N LYS A 13 -2.30 3.77 -20.50
CA LYS A 13 -2.93 2.52 -20.93
C LYS A 13 -4.31 2.73 -21.54
N ALA A 14 -5.14 3.58 -20.93
CA ALA A 14 -6.47 3.87 -21.43
C ALA A 14 -6.48 4.51 -22.83
N ILE A 15 -5.42 5.25 -23.18
CA ILE A 15 -5.29 5.92 -24.48
C ILE A 15 -4.65 5.00 -25.54
N ASN A 16 -3.64 4.22 -25.17
CA ASN A 16 -2.79 3.51 -26.13
C ASN A 16 -3.11 2.02 -26.30
N LEU A 17 -3.80 1.38 -25.34
CA LEU A 17 -4.06 -0.05 -25.34
C LEU A 17 -5.55 -0.37 -25.42
N PRO A 18 -5.94 -1.44 -26.13
CA PRO A 18 -7.33 -1.87 -26.20
C PRO A 18 -7.73 -2.49 -24.85
N TYR A 19 -8.43 -1.71 -24.04
CA TYR A 19 -8.91 -2.13 -22.73
C TYR A 19 -10.45 -2.18 -22.69
N PRO A 20 -11.04 -3.21 -22.09
CA PRO A 20 -12.46 -3.20 -21.77
C PRO A 20 -12.76 -2.09 -20.73
N THR A 21 -13.75 -1.24 -21.00
CA THR A 21 -14.10 -0.09 -20.14
C THR A 21 -14.42 -0.52 -18.70
N GLY A 22 -15.09 -1.66 -18.51
CA GLY A 22 -15.40 -2.18 -17.17
C GLY A 22 -14.15 -2.52 -16.36
N THR A 23 -13.13 -3.09 -17.00
CA THR A 23 -11.89 -3.48 -16.32
C THR A 23 -11.07 -2.26 -15.92
N ILE A 24 -10.93 -1.26 -16.79
CA ILE A 24 -10.25 0.01 -16.45
C ILE A 24 -10.88 0.64 -15.21
N ILE A 25 -12.21 0.76 -15.18
CA ILE A 25 -12.92 1.39 -14.07
C ILE A 25 -12.65 0.62 -12.77
N SER A 26 -12.69 -0.70 -12.81
CA SER A 26 -12.39 -1.54 -11.64
C SER A 26 -10.95 -1.36 -11.13
N GLU A 27 -9.97 -1.24 -12.03
CA GLU A 27 -8.56 -1.01 -11.68
C GLU A 27 -8.37 0.38 -11.04
N PHE A 28 -9.04 1.42 -11.54
CA PHE A 28 -9.00 2.76 -10.92
C PHE A 28 -9.70 2.80 -9.55
N ILE A 29 -10.82 2.10 -9.38
CA ILE A 29 -11.48 1.98 -8.06
C ILE A 29 -10.54 1.30 -7.07
N LEU A 30 -9.87 0.22 -7.49
CA LEU A 30 -8.90 -0.48 -6.65
C LEU A 30 -7.69 0.41 -6.31
N LEU A 31 -7.24 1.26 -7.25
CA LEU A 31 -6.18 2.24 -7.01
C LEU A 31 -6.57 3.28 -5.96
N ILE A 32 -7.80 3.81 -6.03
CA ILE A 32 -8.33 4.76 -5.04
C ILE A 32 -8.42 4.08 -3.67
N PHE A 33 -8.97 2.86 -3.61
CA PHE A 33 -9.07 2.09 -2.39
C PHE A 33 -7.70 1.83 -1.75
N LEU A 34 -6.72 1.39 -2.55
CA LEU A 34 -5.35 1.18 -2.10
C LEU A 34 -4.72 2.47 -1.59
N SER A 35 -4.96 3.60 -2.26
CA SER A 35 -4.48 4.91 -1.84
C SER A 35 -5.04 5.33 -0.47
N CYS A 36 -6.32 5.07 -0.23
CA CYS A 36 -6.95 5.31 1.08
C CYS A 36 -6.33 4.44 2.17
N ILE A 37 -6.13 3.14 1.90
CA ILE A 37 -5.51 2.21 2.87
C ILE A 37 -4.09 2.65 3.19
N GLU A 38 -3.27 2.95 2.18
CA GLU A 38 -1.89 3.40 2.38
C GLU A 38 -1.82 4.68 3.21
N ALA A 39 -2.69 5.65 2.92
CA ALA A 39 -2.76 6.89 3.68
C ALA A 39 -3.13 6.64 5.16
N LEU A 40 -4.13 5.79 5.42
CA LEU A 40 -4.54 5.42 6.78
C LEU A 40 -3.44 4.66 7.51
N ARG A 41 -2.79 3.69 6.85
CA ARG A 41 -1.70 2.88 7.39
C ARG A 41 -0.53 3.75 7.85
N ILE A 42 -0.07 4.66 6.99
CA ILE A 42 1.03 5.59 7.28
C ILE A 42 0.64 6.58 8.37
N PHE A 43 -0.59 7.12 8.33
CA PHE A 43 -1.08 8.05 9.33
C PHE A 43 -1.14 7.40 10.73
N LEU A 44 -1.69 6.19 10.82
CA LEU A 44 -1.80 5.44 12.07
C LEU A 44 -0.44 4.96 12.57
N GLY A 45 0.47 4.56 11.68
CA GLY A 45 1.85 4.21 12.04
C GLY A 45 2.58 5.41 12.65
N ARG A 46 2.53 6.58 12.00
CA ARG A 46 3.11 7.83 12.53
C ARG A 46 2.49 8.25 13.85
N LYS A 47 1.15 8.20 13.96
CA LYS A 47 0.43 8.57 15.18
C LYS A 47 0.73 7.60 16.33
N GLY A 48 0.78 6.29 16.06
CA GLY A 48 1.11 5.26 17.03
C GLY A 48 2.53 5.41 17.58
N ASN A 49 3.50 5.70 16.70
CA ASN A 49 4.88 5.94 17.11
C ASN A 49 5.02 7.20 17.99
N LEU A 50 4.32 8.30 17.66
CA LEU A 50 4.40 9.55 18.44
C LEU A 50 3.64 9.53 19.76
N THR A 51 2.56 8.75 19.85
CA THR A 51 1.72 8.68 21.05
C THR A 51 2.03 7.49 21.94
N GLU A 52 3.04 6.68 21.56
CA GLU A 52 3.41 5.42 22.22
C GLU A 52 2.21 4.47 22.43
N ARG A 53 1.17 4.60 21.60
CA ARG A 53 -0.04 3.79 21.70
C ARG A 53 0.10 2.54 20.84
N SER A 54 0.33 1.41 21.49
CA SER A 54 0.40 0.07 20.89
C SER A 54 -0.79 -0.26 19.98
N PHE A 55 -2.00 0.20 20.33
CA PHE A 55 -3.20 -0.03 19.52
C PHE A 55 -3.11 0.60 18.11
N CYS A 56 -2.61 1.84 17.99
CA CYS A 56 -2.51 2.50 16.69
C CYS A 56 -1.48 1.82 15.77
N VAL A 57 -0.37 1.33 16.35
CA VAL A 57 0.64 0.55 15.61
C VAL A 57 0.07 -0.79 15.16
N LEU A 58 -0.70 -1.48 16.01
CA LEU A 58 -1.34 -2.74 15.66
C LEU A 58 -2.31 -2.58 14.48
N VAL A 59 -3.13 -1.52 14.47
CA VAL A 59 -4.06 -1.27 13.35
C VAL A 59 -3.30 -0.99 12.05
N SER A 60 -2.17 -0.26 12.11
CA SER A 60 -1.30 -0.05 10.94
C SER A 60 -0.74 -1.36 10.37
N ILE A 61 -0.35 -2.30 11.25
CA ILE A 61 0.10 -3.64 10.84
C ILE A 61 -1.04 -4.42 10.16
N VAL A 62 -2.25 -4.40 10.73
CA VAL A 62 -3.40 -5.09 10.11
C VAL A 62 -3.72 -4.51 8.74
N LEU A 63 -3.66 -3.17 8.57
CA LEU A 63 -3.85 -2.49 7.30
C LEU A 63 -2.74 -2.77 6.27
N THR A 64 -1.59 -3.29 6.70
CA THR A 64 -0.52 -3.72 5.79
C THR A 64 -0.97 -4.91 4.93
N ILE A 65 -1.79 -5.81 5.46
CA ILE A 65 -2.29 -7.00 4.75
C ILE A 65 -3.10 -6.64 3.49
N PRO A 66 -4.22 -5.88 3.59
CA PRO A 66 -5.02 -5.54 2.41
C PRO A 66 -4.24 -4.65 1.43
N SER A 67 -3.27 -3.86 1.91
CA SER A 67 -2.41 -3.08 1.03
C SER A 67 -1.46 -3.96 0.20
N ILE A 68 -0.79 -4.95 0.82
CA ILE A 68 0.03 -5.93 0.08
C ILE A 68 -0.80 -6.63 -0.99
N PHE A 69 -2.02 -7.07 -0.65
CA PHE A 69 -2.92 -7.69 -1.63
C PHE A 69 -3.27 -6.74 -2.79
N GLY A 70 -3.52 -5.46 -2.51
CA GLY A 70 -3.76 -4.47 -3.56
C GLY A 70 -2.55 -4.27 -4.48
N VAL A 71 -1.33 -4.22 -3.94
CA VAL A 71 -0.11 -4.11 -4.75
C VAL A 71 0.13 -5.39 -5.57
N LEU A 72 -0.13 -6.56 -4.99
CA LEU A 72 -0.05 -7.85 -5.72
C LEU A 72 -1.08 -7.94 -6.85
N TYR A 73 -2.25 -7.31 -6.70
CA TYR A 73 -3.23 -7.22 -7.77
C TYR A 73 -2.65 -6.47 -8.98
N PHE A 74 -2.05 -5.30 -8.77
CA PHE A 74 -1.39 -4.54 -9.84
C PHE A 74 -0.19 -5.27 -10.44
N LEU A 75 0.51 -6.11 -9.66
CA LEU A 75 1.67 -6.84 -10.13
C LEU A 75 1.33 -8.10 -10.96
N ILE A 76 0.31 -8.87 -10.56
CA ILE A 76 0.05 -10.22 -11.08
C ILE A 76 -1.27 -10.30 -11.86
N TRP A 77 -2.33 -9.66 -11.36
CA TRP A 77 -3.69 -9.81 -11.88
C TRP A 77 -4.14 -8.71 -12.82
N GLN A 78 -3.38 -7.63 -12.93
CA GLN A 78 -3.69 -6.55 -13.85
C GLN A 78 -3.59 -7.00 -15.32
N THR A 79 -4.50 -6.51 -16.16
CA THR A 79 -4.64 -6.95 -17.56
C THR A 79 -3.39 -6.67 -18.39
N TYR A 80 -2.84 -5.46 -18.25
CA TYR A 80 -1.59 -5.06 -18.90
C TYR A 80 -0.63 -4.46 -17.86
N VAL A 81 0.42 -5.21 -17.56
CA VAL A 81 1.48 -4.79 -16.63
C VAL A 81 2.66 -4.24 -17.42
N LEU A 82 2.98 -2.96 -17.22
CA LEU A 82 4.15 -2.31 -17.80
C LEU A 82 5.40 -2.67 -16.98
N ARG A 83 6.58 -2.65 -17.62
CA ARG A 83 7.85 -2.89 -16.92
C ARG A 83 8.12 -1.90 -15.78
N LEU A 84 7.67 -0.65 -15.93
CA LEU A 84 7.79 0.38 -14.90
C LEU A 84 6.90 0.04 -13.68
N GLU A 85 5.71 -0.51 -13.90
CA GLU A 85 4.78 -0.92 -12.83
C GLU A 85 5.38 -2.04 -11.98
N VAL A 86 6.03 -3.02 -12.62
CA VAL A 86 6.74 -4.09 -11.90
C VAL A 86 7.81 -3.52 -10.96
N ILE A 87 8.60 -2.56 -11.44
CA ILE A 87 9.66 -1.93 -10.63
C ILE A 87 9.04 -1.14 -9.48
N LEU A 88 8.00 -0.34 -9.75
CA LEU A 88 7.33 0.46 -8.72
C LEU A 88 6.62 -0.41 -7.68
N CYS A 89 5.95 -1.49 -8.08
CA CYS A 89 5.34 -2.45 -7.18
C CYS A 89 6.39 -3.15 -6.30
N ALA A 90 7.53 -3.55 -6.88
CA ALA A 90 8.62 -4.15 -6.12
C ALA A 90 9.21 -3.18 -5.07
N ILE A 91 9.42 -1.92 -5.45
CA ILE A 91 9.87 -0.86 -4.53
C ILE A 91 8.83 -0.65 -3.41
N GLN A 92 7.55 -0.53 -3.77
CA GLN A 92 6.45 -0.35 -2.82
C GLN A 92 6.39 -1.51 -1.82
N LEU A 93 6.43 -2.77 -2.28
CA LEU A 93 6.45 -3.95 -1.42
C LEU A 93 7.67 -3.99 -0.50
N THR A 94 8.83 -3.56 -1.00
CA THR A 94 10.06 -3.50 -0.19
C THR A 94 9.92 -2.49 0.95
N PHE A 95 9.44 -1.27 0.66
CA PHE A 95 9.20 -0.27 1.69
C PHE A 95 8.16 -0.71 2.71
N GLN A 96 7.08 -1.34 2.23
CA GLN A 96 6.02 -1.86 3.08
C GLN A 96 6.51 -2.99 4.00
N GLY A 97 7.38 -3.87 3.50
CA GLY A 97 8.07 -4.88 4.31
C GLY A 97 8.98 -4.27 5.37
N LEU A 98 9.77 -3.26 5.01
CA LEU A 98 10.62 -2.55 5.97
C LEU A 98 9.79 -1.84 7.06
N GLU A 99 8.72 -1.15 6.67
CA GLU A 99 7.81 -0.48 7.61
C GLU A 99 7.16 -1.49 8.57
N LEU A 100 6.77 -2.66 8.07
CA LEU A 100 6.24 -3.75 8.90
C LEU A 100 7.27 -4.24 9.92
N VAL A 101 8.52 -4.44 9.52
CA VAL A 101 9.61 -4.83 10.42
C VAL A 101 9.81 -3.78 11.51
N PHE A 102 9.87 -2.50 11.15
CA PHE A 102 10.01 -1.42 12.14
C PHE A 102 8.79 -1.30 13.06
N ALA A 103 7.58 -1.48 12.55
CA ALA A 103 6.35 -1.47 13.35
C ALA A 103 6.33 -2.61 14.38
N LEU A 104 6.81 -3.80 14.00
CA LEU A 104 6.94 -4.94 14.91
C LEU A 104 7.99 -4.69 16.00
N LEU A 105 9.16 -4.14 15.64
CA LEU A 105 10.19 -3.77 16.63
C LEU A 105 9.68 -2.71 17.62
N CYS A 106 8.91 -1.74 17.12
CA CYS A 106 8.26 -0.70 17.92
C CYS A 106 7.26 -1.32 18.91
N LEU A 107 6.40 -2.24 18.45
CA LEU A 107 5.48 -2.98 19.33
C LEU A 107 6.22 -3.77 20.41
N VAL A 108 7.25 -4.54 20.05
CA VAL A 108 8.04 -5.32 21.03
C VAL A 108 8.65 -4.41 22.08
N THR A 109 9.12 -3.23 21.67
CA THR A 109 9.68 -2.21 22.58
C THR A 109 8.61 -1.68 23.55
N PHE A 110 7.41 -1.36 23.07
CA PHE A 110 6.31 -0.92 23.92
C PHE A 110 5.87 -1.99 24.93
N TYR A 111 5.74 -3.25 24.49
CA TYR A 111 5.41 -4.36 25.39
C TYR A 111 6.48 -4.58 26.47
N LYS A 112 7.76 -4.40 26.13
CA LYS A 112 8.85 -4.46 27.12
C LYS A 112 8.87 -3.28 28.08
N SER A 113 8.45 -2.10 27.61
CA SER A 113 8.42 -0.83 28.37
C SER A 113 7.28 -0.76 29.40
N GLY A 114 6.27 -1.65 29.33
CA GLY A 114 5.13 -1.65 30.24
C GLY A 114 4.18 -0.46 30.05
N THR A 115 4.34 0.29 28.95
CA THR A 115 3.44 1.36 28.53
C THR A 115 2.20 0.73 27.89
N TYR A 116 1.18 0.47 28.72
CA TYR A 116 -0.14 -0.01 28.31
C TYR A 116 -1.02 1.14 27.79
#